data_AF-A0A2G6EDV5-F1
#
_entry.id   AF-A0A2G6EDV5-F1
#
_cell.length_a   1.000
_cell.length_b   1.000
_cell.length_c   1.000
_cell.angle_alpha   90.00
_cell.angle_beta   90.00
_cell.angle_gamma   90.00
#
_symmetry.space_group_name_H-M   'P 1'
#
loop_
_entity.id
_entity.type
_entity.pdbx_description
1 polymer ?
#
loop_
_entity_poly.entity_id
_entity_poly.type
_entity_poly.pdbx_seq_one_letter_code
_entity_poly.pdbx_strand_id
1 'polypeptide(L)'
;MTISGDNFQQGQQRGQYSYYFSQLPHCWGWASWRRSWRLYHTAIDHFKEIMAEQSYQDFTHYPLANIMWRKNFYKTLQREINTWDYLWVFASFVNHGLTILPQQNLVKNIGFGKDATHTTGTSRGYGIVETDSVTFPLQHPPYMCLHKEADTFSYQTHFRVRPKQQKGALHRLLSFLKAVRNAK
;
A
#
# COMPACT_ATOMS: atom_id res chain seq x y z
N MET A 1 2.43 5.87 13.41
CA MET A 1 0.98 5.71 13.65
C MET A 1 0.64 4.25 13.95
N THR A 2 1.21 3.35 13.18
CA THR A 2 0.96 1.90 13.26
C THR A 2 2.30 1.16 13.25
N ILE A 3 2.32 -0.02 13.85
CA ILE A 3 3.32 -1.04 13.56
C ILE A 3 2.58 -2.23 12.94
N SER A 4 3.18 -2.86 11.94
CA SER A 4 2.63 -4.08 11.36
C SER A 4 3.72 -5.14 11.29
N GLY A 5 3.32 -6.40 11.40
CA GLY A 5 4.16 -7.57 11.15
C GLY A 5 4.18 -7.97 9.68
N ASP A 6 3.41 -7.32 8.82
CA ASP A 6 3.31 -7.63 7.40
C ASP A 6 4.55 -7.17 6.62
N ASN A 7 4.98 -8.00 5.66
CA ASN A 7 5.90 -7.55 4.61
C ASN A 7 5.47 -8.11 3.24
N PHE A 8 5.18 -7.21 2.30
CA PHE A 8 4.78 -7.55 0.93
C PHE A 8 5.85 -7.21 -0.12
N GLN A 9 7.12 -7.16 0.29
CA GLN A 9 8.25 -6.82 -0.58
C GLN A 9 8.80 -8.01 -1.38
N GLN A 10 8.18 -9.20 -1.25
CA GLN A 10 8.55 -10.42 -1.99
C GLN A 10 10.04 -10.79 -1.83
N GLY A 11 10.55 -10.72 -0.61
CA GLY A 11 11.95 -11.02 -0.28
C GLY A 11 12.94 -9.89 -0.60
N GLN A 12 12.48 -8.75 -1.15
CA GLN A 12 13.35 -7.59 -1.34
C GLN A 12 13.61 -6.87 -0.01
N GLN A 13 14.88 -6.75 0.35
CA GLN A 13 15.30 -5.93 1.48
C GLN A 13 15.18 -4.44 1.16
N ARG A 14 14.71 -3.67 2.15
CA ARG A 14 14.49 -2.21 2.08
C ARG A 14 15.47 -1.50 3.00
N GLY A 15 16.75 -1.56 2.64
CA GLY A 15 17.87 -1.00 3.42
C GLY A 15 18.48 -2.00 4.40
N GLN A 16 19.41 -1.50 5.22
CA GLN A 16 20.21 -2.30 6.17
C GLN A 16 19.58 -2.49 7.55
N TYR A 17 18.51 -1.74 7.85
CA TYR A 17 17.86 -1.74 9.16
C TYR A 17 16.82 -2.85 9.28
N SER A 18 16.43 -3.23 10.50
CA SER A 18 15.47 -4.30 10.75
C SER A 18 14.05 -4.00 10.26
N TYR A 19 13.75 -2.73 9.99
CA TYR A 19 12.47 -2.27 9.48
C TYR A 19 12.64 -0.99 8.65
N TYR A 20 11.59 -0.63 7.91
CA TYR A 20 11.48 0.61 7.16
C TYR A 20 10.16 1.32 7.48
N PHE A 21 10.04 2.58 7.06
CA PHE A 21 8.81 3.35 7.23
C PHE A 21 8.05 3.43 5.90
N SER A 22 6.77 3.08 5.97
CA SER A 22 5.81 3.12 4.87
C SER A 22 4.65 4.02 5.22
N GLN A 23 3.97 4.62 4.24
CA GLN A 23 2.68 5.27 4.51
C GLN A 23 1.51 4.27 4.55
N LEU A 24 1.76 2.99 4.30
CA LEU A 24 0.75 1.94 4.19
C LEU A 24 0.57 1.20 5.52
N PRO A 25 -0.56 1.37 6.24
CA PRO A 25 -0.85 0.65 7.47
C PRO A 25 -1.42 -0.75 7.17
N HIS A 26 -0.55 -1.69 6.77
CA HIS A 26 -0.95 -3.10 6.59
C HIS A 26 -1.52 -3.70 7.89
N CYS A 27 -2.57 -4.50 7.78
CA CYS A 27 -3.47 -4.80 8.90
C CYS A 27 -3.62 -6.30 9.22
N TRP A 28 -2.86 -7.22 8.63
CA TRP A 28 -3.02 -8.67 8.90
C TRP A 28 -2.25 -9.16 10.13
N GLY A 29 -1.52 -8.25 10.78
CA GLY A 29 -1.07 -8.39 12.16
C GLY A 29 -0.41 -7.09 12.60
N TRP A 30 -1.19 -6.23 13.24
CA TRP A 30 -0.80 -4.84 13.49
C TRP A 30 -1.13 -4.41 14.91
N ALA A 31 -0.46 -3.35 15.37
CA ALA A 31 -0.80 -2.66 16.59
C ALA A 31 -0.78 -1.15 16.36
N SER A 32 -1.60 -0.45 17.13
CA SER A 32 -1.58 1.00 17.22
C SER A 32 -1.89 1.45 18.64
N TRP A 33 -1.75 2.74 18.88
CA TRP A 33 -1.94 3.35 20.18
C TRP A 33 -3.26 4.10 20.22
N ARG A 34 -3.88 4.17 21.40
CA ARG A 34 -5.11 4.94 21.64
C ARG A 34 -5.05 6.35 21.07
N ARG A 35 -3.91 7.04 21.23
CA ARG A 35 -3.68 8.40 20.69
C ARG A 35 -3.79 8.46 19.17
N SER A 36 -3.33 7.43 18.46
CA SER A 36 -3.40 7.33 17.01
C SER A 36 -4.79 6.89 16.56
N TRP A 37 -5.41 5.96 17.27
CA TRP A 37 -6.77 5.51 16.96
C TRP A 37 -7.83 6.62 17.12
N ARG A 38 -7.60 7.62 17.99
CA ARG A 38 -8.46 8.82 18.04
C ARG A 38 -8.52 9.57 16.71
N LEU A 39 -7.43 9.58 15.93
CA LEU A 39 -7.37 10.24 14.63
C LEU A 39 -8.29 9.57 13.60
N TYR A 40 -8.59 8.28 13.76
CA TYR A 40 -9.55 7.56 12.91
C TYR A 40 -10.92 8.23 12.95
N HIS A 41 -11.43 8.50 14.15
CA HIS A 41 -12.75 9.11 14.34
C HIS A 41 -12.77 10.52 13.76
N THR A 42 -11.76 11.34 14.09
CA THR A 42 -11.65 12.71 13.55
C THR A 42 -11.59 12.73 12.02
N ALA A 43 -10.82 11.83 11.40
CA ALA A 43 -10.75 11.77 9.94
C ALA A 43 -12.11 11.41 9.32
N ILE A 44 -12.88 10.51 9.93
CA ILE A 44 -14.19 10.11 9.42
C ILE A 44 -15.23 11.22 9.61
N ASP A 45 -15.27 11.85 10.78
CA ASP A 45 -16.20 12.93 11.09
C ASP A 45 -16.04 14.10 10.11
N HIS A 46 -14.80 14.39 9.70
CA HIS A 46 -14.45 15.45 8.75
C HIS A 46 -14.20 14.96 7.32
N PHE A 47 -14.61 13.74 6.97
CA PHE A 47 -14.26 13.12 5.69
C PHE A 47 -14.62 14.00 4.48
N LYS A 48 -15.85 14.53 4.44
CA LYS A 48 -16.33 15.33 3.31
C LYS A 48 -15.55 16.64 3.15
N GLU A 49 -15.22 17.28 4.27
CA GLU A 49 -14.45 18.52 4.31
C GLU A 49 -13.04 18.28 3.78
N ILE A 50 -12.35 17.27 4.33
CA ILE A 50 -10.99 16.90 3.90
C ILE A 50 -10.95 16.51 2.42
N MET A 51 -11.95 15.77 1.93
CA MET A 51 -11.98 15.33 0.53
C MET A 51 -12.30 16.45 -0.47
N ALA A 52 -12.90 17.56 0.00
CA ALA A 52 -13.17 18.75 -0.80
C ALA A 52 -11.99 19.74 -0.79
N GLU A 53 -11.05 19.59 0.14
CA GLU A 53 -9.90 20.47 0.29
C GLU A 53 -8.93 20.35 -0.90
N GLN A 54 -8.71 21.48 -1.59
CA GLN A 54 -7.89 21.51 -2.81
C GLN A 54 -6.41 21.28 -2.53
N SER A 55 -5.93 21.67 -1.34
CA SER A 55 -4.54 21.39 -0.93
C SER A 55 -4.29 19.90 -0.69
N TYR A 56 -5.35 19.08 -0.59
CA TYR A 56 -5.28 17.66 -0.26
C TYR A 56 -5.72 16.76 -1.43
N GLN A 57 -5.15 17.00 -2.62
CA GLN A 57 -5.46 16.25 -3.84
C GLN A 57 -4.75 14.88 -3.89
N ASP A 58 -3.49 14.83 -3.47
CA ASP A 58 -2.63 13.65 -3.57
C ASP A 58 -2.21 13.14 -2.18
N PHE A 59 -2.70 11.95 -1.82
CA PHE A 59 -2.38 11.28 -0.55
C PHE A 59 -1.02 10.56 -0.56
N THR A 60 -0.54 10.22 -1.75
CA THR A 60 0.61 9.36 -1.98
C THR A 60 1.46 9.96 -3.09
N HIS A 61 2.76 9.63 -3.12
CA HIS A 61 3.65 10.00 -4.22
C HIS A 61 3.37 9.24 -5.53
N TYR A 62 2.37 8.33 -5.55
CA TYR A 62 2.04 7.50 -6.70
C TYR A 62 0.64 7.84 -7.25
N PRO A 63 0.54 8.64 -8.34
CA PRO A 63 -0.74 9.20 -8.79
C PRO A 63 -1.86 8.18 -9.06
N LEU A 64 -1.52 7.01 -9.60
CA LEU A 64 -2.51 5.96 -9.84
C LEU A 64 -3.06 5.37 -8.54
N ALA A 65 -2.27 5.34 -7.46
CA ALA A 65 -2.76 4.91 -6.15
C ALA A 65 -3.72 5.94 -5.56
N ASN A 66 -3.52 7.25 -5.78
CA ASN A 66 -4.45 8.28 -5.32
C ASN A 66 -5.87 8.06 -5.89
N ILE A 67 -5.97 7.70 -7.17
CA ILE A 67 -7.26 7.37 -7.81
C ILE A 67 -7.92 6.15 -7.15
N MET A 68 -7.15 5.07 -6.94
CA MET A 68 -7.64 3.85 -6.30
C MET A 68 -8.11 4.13 -4.87
N TRP A 69 -7.28 4.80 -4.06
CA TRP A 69 -7.59 5.09 -2.66
C TRP A 69 -8.84 5.95 -2.52
N ARG A 70 -8.95 7.05 -3.27
CA ARG A 70 -10.15 7.90 -3.28
C ARG A 70 -11.41 7.10 -3.55
N LYS A 71 -11.38 6.24 -4.58
CA LYS A 71 -12.50 5.36 -4.92
C LYS A 71 -12.85 4.43 -3.76
N ASN A 72 -11.86 3.77 -3.16
CA ASN A 72 -12.09 2.83 -2.06
C ASN A 72 -12.59 3.52 -0.79
N PHE A 73 -12.11 4.73 -0.49
CA PHE A 73 -12.59 5.53 0.64
C PHE A 73 -14.08 5.87 0.50
N TYR A 74 -14.50 6.40 -0.65
CA TYR A 74 -15.90 6.70 -0.91
C TYR A 74 -16.79 5.45 -0.83
N LYS A 75 -16.37 4.35 -1.47
CA LYS A 75 -17.09 3.08 -1.43
C LYS A 75 -17.23 2.53 -0.01
N THR A 76 -16.20 2.66 0.81
CA THR A 76 -16.24 2.22 2.21
C THR A 76 -17.20 3.08 3.02
N LEU A 77 -17.15 4.42 2.86
CA LEU A 77 -18.06 5.34 3.56
C LEU A 77 -19.53 5.14 3.15
N GLN A 78 -19.77 4.79 1.88
CA GLN A 78 -21.08 4.44 1.34
C GLN A 78 -21.54 3.01 1.68
N ARG A 79 -20.73 2.26 2.46
CA ARG A 79 -20.98 0.87 2.87
C ARG A 79 -21.03 -0.13 1.70
N GLU A 80 -20.52 0.23 0.53
CA GLU A 80 -20.35 -0.69 -0.60
C GLU A 80 -19.20 -1.67 -0.37
N ILE A 81 -18.22 -1.29 0.46
CA ILE A 81 -17.16 -2.16 0.95
C ILE A 81 -17.30 -2.23 2.46
N ASN A 82 -17.53 -3.44 2.98
CA ASN A 82 -17.62 -3.68 4.40
C ASN A 82 -16.22 -3.95 4.99
N THR A 83 -15.49 -2.88 5.30
CA THR A 83 -14.20 -2.96 5.98
C THR A 83 -13.91 -1.67 6.75
N TRP A 84 -13.10 -1.76 7.80
CA TRP A 84 -12.65 -0.60 8.57
C TRP A 84 -11.29 -0.05 8.07
N ASP A 85 -10.48 -0.90 7.43
CA ASP A 85 -9.07 -0.64 7.14
C ASP A 85 -8.85 0.46 6.09
N TYR A 86 -9.73 0.59 5.09
CA TYR A 86 -9.68 1.71 4.14
C TYR A 86 -9.80 3.07 4.83
N LEU A 87 -10.67 3.21 5.82
CA LEU A 87 -10.79 4.46 6.57
C LEU A 87 -9.61 4.69 7.51
N TRP A 88 -8.93 3.62 7.93
CA TRP A 88 -7.67 3.75 8.68
C TRP A 88 -6.51 4.21 7.79
N VAL A 89 -6.44 3.72 6.55
CA VAL A 89 -5.51 4.25 5.54
C VAL A 89 -5.77 5.72 5.30
N PHE A 90 -7.04 6.13 5.14
CA PHE A 90 -7.42 7.55 4.99
C PHE A 90 -6.94 8.38 6.20
N ALA A 91 -7.26 7.95 7.42
CA ALA A 91 -6.80 8.60 8.65
C ALA A 91 -5.27 8.69 8.73
N SER A 92 -4.55 7.67 8.24
CA SER A 92 -3.09 7.69 8.17
C SER A 92 -2.59 8.75 7.21
N PHE A 93 -3.15 8.80 6.00
CA PHE A 93 -2.70 9.76 5.01
C PHE A 93 -2.91 11.20 5.48
N VAL A 94 -4.11 11.55 5.92
CA VAL A 94 -4.47 12.94 6.33
C VAL A 94 -3.66 13.45 7.52
N ASN A 95 -3.06 12.55 8.30
CA ASN A 95 -2.18 12.88 9.42
C ASN A 95 -0.69 12.65 9.12
N HIS A 96 -0.31 12.45 7.85
CA HIS A 96 1.06 12.11 7.42
C HIS A 96 1.66 10.95 8.22
N GLY A 97 0.82 9.98 8.57
CA GLY A 97 1.16 8.85 9.40
C GLY A 97 2.07 7.86 8.69
N LEU A 98 3.15 7.48 9.36
CA LEU A 98 4.04 6.40 8.95
C LEU A 98 3.77 5.12 9.76
N THR A 99 3.99 3.99 9.10
CA THR A 99 3.90 2.64 9.61
C THR A 99 5.28 2.02 9.61
N ILE A 100 5.66 1.41 10.73
CA ILE A 100 6.87 0.58 10.81
C ILE A 100 6.54 -0.78 10.20
N LEU A 101 7.26 -1.15 9.15
CA LEU A 101 7.16 -2.45 8.50
C LEU A 101 8.49 -3.20 8.62
N PRO A 102 8.50 -4.45 9.11
CA PRO A 102 9.71 -5.26 9.24
C PRO A 102 10.29 -5.62 7.88
N GLN A 103 11.59 -5.94 7.82
CA GLN A 103 12.20 -6.50 6.60
C GLN A 103 11.67 -7.89 6.26
N GLN A 104 11.31 -8.66 7.29
CA GLN A 104 10.78 -10.01 7.17
C GLN A 104 9.28 -9.99 7.48
N ASN A 105 8.52 -10.84 6.81
CA ASN A 105 7.11 -11.01 7.14
C ASN A 105 6.98 -11.82 8.44
N LEU A 106 6.37 -11.26 9.48
CA LEU A 106 6.27 -11.86 10.81
C LEU A 106 4.91 -12.53 11.07
N VAL A 107 3.95 -12.36 10.17
CA VAL A 107 2.57 -12.83 10.35
C VAL A 107 2.05 -13.60 9.15
N LYS A 108 1.24 -14.64 9.40
CA LYS A 108 0.60 -15.44 8.35
C LYS A 108 -0.91 -15.19 8.38
N ASN A 109 -1.46 -14.65 7.30
CA ASN A 109 -2.92 -14.54 7.18
C ASN A 109 -3.52 -15.89 6.76
N ILE A 110 -4.19 -16.55 7.70
CA ILE A 110 -4.87 -17.85 7.50
C ILE A 110 -6.35 -17.71 7.13
N GLY A 111 -6.86 -16.49 6.98
CA GLY A 111 -8.27 -16.21 6.69
C GLY A 111 -8.67 -16.43 5.23
N PHE A 112 -8.10 -17.41 4.53
CA PHE A 112 -8.44 -17.72 3.14
C PHE A 112 -9.00 -19.14 3.01
N GLY A 113 -9.97 -19.33 2.13
CA GLY A 113 -10.55 -20.65 1.84
C GLY A 113 -12.05 -20.71 2.09
N LYS A 114 -12.64 -21.89 1.88
CA LYS A 114 -14.09 -22.12 1.87
C LYS A 114 -14.83 -21.59 3.12
N ASP A 115 -14.14 -21.56 4.26
CA ASP A 115 -14.72 -21.18 5.55
C ASP A 115 -14.47 -19.69 5.91
N ALA A 116 -13.86 -18.90 5.01
CA ALA A 116 -13.56 -17.50 5.25
C ALA A 116 -14.77 -16.57 5.04
N THR A 117 -14.91 -15.53 5.86
CA THR A 117 -16.04 -14.59 5.78
C THR A 117 -16.01 -13.72 4.51
N HIS A 118 -14.82 -13.34 4.03
CA HIS A 118 -14.66 -12.37 2.93
C HIS A 118 -13.78 -12.87 1.77
N THR A 119 -13.14 -14.02 1.94
CA THR A 119 -12.02 -14.50 1.12
C THR A 119 -12.19 -15.98 0.78
N THR A 120 -13.42 -16.36 0.38
CA THR A 120 -13.82 -17.73 0.04
C THR A 120 -13.17 -18.29 -1.23
N GLY A 121 -12.61 -17.41 -2.06
CA GLY A 121 -11.80 -17.80 -3.21
C GLY A 121 -10.42 -18.35 -2.84
N THR A 122 -9.75 -19.01 -3.78
CA THR A 122 -8.31 -19.28 -3.65
C THR A 122 -7.55 -17.95 -3.55
N SER A 123 -6.44 -17.93 -2.81
CA SER A 123 -5.59 -16.74 -2.52
C SER A 123 -4.93 -16.09 -3.74
N ARG A 124 -5.47 -16.31 -4.96
CA ARG A 124 -4.90 -16.01 -6.28
C ARG A 124 -4.33 -14.59 -6.34
N GLY A 125 -3.03 -14.56 -6.03
CA GLY A 125 -2.12 -13.43 -6.06
C GLY A 125 -2.20 -12.44 -4.90
N TYR A 126 -2.76 -12.82 -3.74
CA TYR A 126 -2.34 -12.24 -2.46
C TYR A 126 -1.18 -13.01 -1.86
N GLY A 127 -1.02 -14.30 -2.22
CA GLY A 127 0.08 -15.15 -1.78
C GLY A 127 0.02 -15.37 -0.28
N ILE A 128 -0.03 -16.62 0.16
CA ILE A 128 0.29 -16.88 1.56
C ILE A 128 1.77 -16.52 1.70
N VAL A 129 2.07 -15.38 2.32
CA VAL A 129 3.44 -14.97 2.59
C VAL A 129 3.90 -15.79 3.78
N GLU A 130 4.98 -16.53 3.60
CA GLU A 130 5.56 -17.29 4.69
C GLU A 130 6.13 -16.36 5.76
N THR A 131 6.10 -16.84 7.00
CA THR A 131 6.61 -16.10 8.15
C THR A 131 8.09 -16.39 8.33
N ASP A 132 8.82 -15.39 8.77
CA ASP A 132 10.21 -15.50 9.18
C ASP A 132 10.43 -14.72 10.48
N SER A 133 11.61 -14.86 11.07
CA SER A 133 12.00 -14.26 12.33
C SER A 133 12.74 -12.94 12.13
N VAL A 134 12.76 -12.13 13.19
CA VAL A 134 13.61 -10.94 13.27
C VAL A 134 14.72 -11.18 14.28
N THR A 135 15.94 -10.74 13.95
CA THR A 135 17.10 -10.85 14.84
C THR A 135 17.13 -9.67 15.82
N PHE A 136 17.45 -9.95 17.08
CA PHE A 136 17.63 -8.95 18.13
C PHE A 136 19.13 -8.76 18.47
N PRO A 137 19.55 -7.54 18.89
CA PRO A 137 18.74 -6.33 19.00
C PRO A 137 18.33 -5.77 17.63
N LEU A 138 17.18 -5.08 17.58
CA LEU A 138 16.72 -4.44 16.34
C LEU A 138 17.69 -3.35 15.91
N GLN A 139 17.98 -3.30 14.61
CA GLN A 139 18.75 -2.23 14.00
C GLN A 139 17.79 -1.12 13.58
N HIS A 140 17.87 0.02 14.27
CA HIS A 140 16.99 1.16 14.05
C HIS A 140 17.58 2.13 13.01
N PRO A 141 16.80 2.56 12.00
CA PRO A 141 17.20 3.69 11.16
C PRO A 141 17.36 4.96 12.03
N PRO A 142 18.42 5.77 11.84
CA PRO A 142 18.65 6.99 12.60
C PRO A 142 17.73 8.15 12.16
N TYR A 143 16.81 7.89 11.23
CA TYR A 143 15.87 8.84 10.66
C TYR A 143 14.52 8.16 10.45
N MET A 144 13.45 8.97 10.43
CA MET A 144 12.10 8.52 10.11
C MET A 144 11.67 9.15 8.78
N CYS A 145 11.87 8.42 7.69
CA CYS A 145 11.55 8.87 6.33
C CYS A 145 10.82 7.78 5.55
N LEU A 146 9.84 8.21 4.75
CA LEU A 146 9.06 7.35 3.87
C LEU A 146 9.96 6.63 2.85
N HIS A 147 9.88 5.30 2.79
CA HIS A 147 10.56 4.52 1.76
C HIS A 147 9.68 4.42 0.49
N LYS A 148 9.79 5.43 -0.37
CA LYS A 148 8.95 5.58 -1.57
C LYS A 148 9.03 4.38 -2.53
N GLU A 149 10.20 3.77 -2.68
CA GLU A 149 10.40 2.60 -3.54
C GLU A 149 9.65 1.38 -3.00
N ALA A 150 9.67 1.16 -1.68
CA ALA A 150 8.94 0.05 -1.05
C ALA A 150 7.43 0.19 -1.24
N ASP A 151 6.92 1.42 -1.10
CA ASP A 151 5.50 1.69 -1.28
C ASP A 151 5.09 1.62 -2.74
N THR A 152 5.93 2.12 -3.66
CA THR A 152 5.72 1.97 -5.11
C THR A 152 5.67 0.50 -5.50
N PHE A 153 6.56 -0.32 -4.93
CA PHE A 153 6.55 -1.76 -5.15
C PHE A 153 5.24 -2.37 -4.65
N SER A 154 4.82 -2.09 -3.41
CA SER A 154 3.53 -2.54 -2.86
C SER A 154 2.34 -2.11 -3.71
N TYR A 155 2.31 -0.87 -4.22
CA TYR A 155 1.26 -0.40 -5.13
C TYR A 155 1.18 -1.26 -6.38
N GLN A 156 2.32 -1.59 -6.99
CA GLN A 156 2.38 -2.34 -8.24
C GLN A 156 2.12 -3.83 -8.06
N THR A 157 2.55 -4.42 -6.95
CA THR A 157 2.48 -5.87 -6.72
C THR A 157 1.27 -6.26 -5.87
N HIS A 158 1.20 -5.76 -4.64
CA HIS A 158 0.15 -6.07 -3.69
C HIS A 158 -1.19 -5.45 -4.09
N PHE A 159 -1.22 -4.15 -4.37
CA PHE A 159 -2.45 -3.45 -4.80
C PHE A 159 -2.72 -3.53 -6.31
N ARG A 160 -1.77 -4.07 -7.10
CA ARG A 160 -1.85 -4.24 -8.57
C ARG A 160 -2.19 -2.96 -9.34
N VAL A 161 -1.81 -1.81 -8.79
CA VAL A 161 -1.92 -0.50 -9.43
C VAL A 161 -0.70 -0.30 -10.31
N ARG A 162 -0.85 -0.59 -11.61
CA ARG A 162 0.23 -0.48 -12.60
C ARG A 162 -0.12 0.52 -13.68
N PRO A 163 0.86 1.26 -14.24
CA PRO A 163 0.63 2.05 -15.44
C PRO A 163 0.22 1.11 -16.58
N LYS A 164 -0.71 1.55 -17.43
CA LYS A 164 -1.00 0.83 -18.67
C LYS A 164 0.31 0.74 -19.47
N GLN A 165 0.78 -0.47 -19.78
CA GLN A 165 1.90 -0.64 -20.68
C GLN A 165 1.55 0.04 -22.00
N GLN A 166 2.30 1.09 -22.37
CA GLN A 166 2.15 1.72 -23.68
C GLN A 166 2.74 0.81 -24.76
N LYS A 167 2.06 -0.31 -25.05
CA LYS A 167 2.40 -1.17 -26.20
C LYS A 167 2.49 -0.37 -27.51
N GLY A 168 1.74 0.73 -27.61
CA GLY A 168 1.69 1.60 -28.78
C GLY A 168 2.89 2.53 -28.97
N ALA A 169 3.70 2.85 -27.95
CA ALA A 169 4.86 3.73 -28.13
C ALA A 169 6.06 2.96 -28.69
N LEU A 170 6.32 1.77 -28.12
CA LEU A 170 7.35 0.86 -28.61
C LEU A 170 7.00 0.34 -30.01
N HIS A 171 5.73 0.01 -30.27
CA HIS A 171 5.29 -0.38 -31.61
C HIS A 171 5.43 0.77 -32.62
N ARG A 172 5.12 2.03 -32.25
CA ARG A 172 5.30 3.21 -33.11
C ARG A 172 6.77 3.48 -33.41
N LEU A 173 7.65 3.35 -32.41
CA LEU A 173 9.09 3.48 -32.57
C LEU A 173 9.66 2.39 -33.49
N LEU A 174 9.26 1.13 -33.29
CA LEU A 174 9.67 0.01 -34.13
C LEU A 174 9.17 0.15 -35.57
N SER A 175 7.92 0.61 -35.77
CA SER A 175 7.40 0.87 -37.12
C SER A 175 8.13 2.03 -37.80
N PHE A 176 8.48 3.08 -37.06
CA PHE A 176 9.25 4.21 -37.57
C PHE A 176 10.67 3.80 -37.98
N LEU A 177 11.37 3.05 -37.12
CA LEU A 177 12.72 2.54 -37.43
C LEU A 177 12.71 1.60 -38.64
N LYS A 178 11.66 0.79 -38.80
CA LYS A 178 11.48 -0.09 -39.97
C LYS A 178 11.23 0.71 -41.26
N ALA A 179 10.45 1.79 -41.19
CA ALA A 179 10.21 2.69 -42.31
C ALA A 179 11.49 3.42 -42.75
N VAL A 180 12.29 3.92 -41.80
CA VAL A 180 13.57 4.59 -42.09
C VAL A 180 14.59 3.63 -42.70
N ARG A 181 14.62 2.37 -42.26
CA ARG A 181 15.52 1.34 -42.82
C ARG A 181 15.17 0.95 -44.26
N ASN A 182 13.89 1.01 -44.64
CA ASN A 182 13.42 0.66 -45.98
C ASN A 182 13.45 1.84 -46.97
N ALA A 183 13.77 3.05 -46.49
CA ALA A 183 13.87 4.26 -47.30
C ALA A 183 15.32 4.58 -47.75
N LYS A 184 16.25 3.64 -47.53
CA LYS A 184 17.61 3.62 -48.10
C LYS A 184 17.72 2.43 -49.04
#